data_AF-A0A925NYC3-F1
#
_entry.id   AF-A0A925NYC3-F1
#
_cell.length_a   1.000
_cell.length_b   1.000
_cell.length_c   1.000
_cell.angle_alpha   90.00
_cell.angle_beta   90.00
_cell.angle_gamma   90.00
#
_symmetry.space_group_name_H-M   'P 1'
#
loop_
_entity.id
_entity.type
_entity.pdbx_description
1 polymer ?
#
loop_
_entity_poly.entity_id
_entity_poly.type
_entity_poly.pdbx_seq_one_letter_code
_entity_poly.pdbx_strand_id
1 'polypeptide(L)'
;MGKIKILVLFASLFMLNSCAELSQIAKTVGTQNFPLSNAEIVSGLKEALIIGADSSINRLSAVDGYLRDQAVKILLPPEAQTIMANISKIPGGSKLMDDVIVRINRAAEDAAKGAKPIFVNSVREMTFT
;
A
#
# COMPACT_ATOMS: atom_id res chain seq x y z
N MET A 1 -22.83 -60.38 -21.77
CA MET A 1 -22.36 -59.06 -22.27
C MET A 1 -23.45 -57.98 -22.34
N GLY A 2 -24.71 -58.27 -22.68
CA GLY A 2 -25.76 -57.24 -22.82
C GLY A 2 -26.12 -56.48 -21.53
N LYS A 3 -26.18 -57.16 -20.38
CA LYS A 3 -26.57 -56.55 -19.09
C LYS A 3 -25.57 -55.52 -18.56
N ILE A 4 -24.26 -55.74 -18.78
CA ILE A 4 -23.18 -54.80 -18.41
C ILE A 4 -23.25 -53.54 -19.28
N LYS A 5 -23.53 -53.67 -20.58
CA LYS A 5 -23.69 -52.52 -21.49
C LYS A 5 -24.88 -51.64 -21.08
N ILE A 6 -25.99 -52.25 -20.63
CA ILE A 6 -27.17 -51.53 -20.13
C ILE A 6 -26.87 -50.79 -18.82
N LEU A 7 -26.13 -51.42 -17.89
CA LEU A 7 -25.73 -50.79 -16.62
C LEU A 7 -24.80 -49.59 -16.85
N VAL A 8 -23.84 -49.71 -17.77
CA VAL A 8 -22.92 -48.62 -18.15
C VAL A 8 -23.67 -47.48 -18.84
N LEU A 9 -24.67 -47.78 -19.68
CA LEU A 9 -25.51 -46.78 -20.32
C LEU A 9 -26.33 -45.99 -19.29
N PHE A 10 -26.89 -46.69 -18.29
CA PHE A 10 -27.68 -46.06 -17.23
C PHE A 10 -26.84 -45.19 -16.29
N ALA A 11 -25.62 -45.63 -15.95
CA ALA A 11 -24.66 -44.84 -15.18
C ALA A 11 -24.18 -43.59 -15.96
N SER A 12 -23.98 -43.71 -17.28
CA SER A 12 -23.61 -42.58 -18.15
C SER A 12 -24.73 -41.53 -18.24
N LEU A 13 -25.99 -41.95 -18.33
CA LEU A 13 -27.14 -41.03 -18.29
C LEU A 13 -27.27 -40.32 -16.93
N PHE A 14 -26.92 -40.98 -15.82
CA PHE A 14 -26.96 -40.36 -14.50
C PHE A 14 -25.90 -39.25 -14.34
N MET A 15 -24.70 -39.43 -14.91
CA MET A 15 -23.60 -38.45 -14.83
C MET A 15 -23.85 -37.19 -15.68
N LEU A 16 -24.63 -37.27 -16.75
CA LEU A 16 -24.94 -36.12 -17.61
C LEU A 16 -25.88 -35.11 -16.94
N ASN A 17 -26.74 -35.55 -16.02
CA ASN A 17 -27.68 -34.66 -15.32
C ASN A 17 -26.98 -33.82 -14.22
N SER A 18 -25.85 -34.29 -13.68
CA SER A 18 -25.12 -33.60 -12.60
C SER A 18 -24.39 -32.33 -13.07
N CYS A 19 -23.90 -32.29 -14.32
CA CYS A 19 -23.23 -31.10 -14.87
C CYS A 19 -24.16 -29.90 -15.06
N ALA A 20 -25.45 -30.14 -15.30
CA ALA A 20 -26.44 -29.07 -15.51
C ALA A 20 -26.65 -28.26 -14.22
N GLU A 21 -26.81 -28.94 -13.08
CA GLU A 21 -27.01 -28.31 -11.77
C GLU A 21 -25.76 -27.55 -11.30
N LEU A 22 -24.56 -28.09 -11.51
CA LEU A 22 -23.32 -27.41 -11.15
C LEU A 22 -23.10 -26.13 -11.96
N SER A 23 -23.44 -26.14 -13.26
CA SER A 23 -23.36 -24.95 -14.13
C SER A 23 -24.36 -23.88 -13.71
N GLN A 24 -25.54 -24.27 -13.22
CA GLN A 24 -26.54 -23.35 -12.69
C GLN A 24 -26.07 -22.72 -11.37
N ILE A 25 -25.53 -23.51 -10.44
CA ILE A 25 -24.97 -23.01 -9.18
C ILE A 25 -23.76 -22.11 -9.44
N ALA A 26 -22.86 -22.48 -10.34
CA ALA A 26 -21.69 -21.67 -10.69
C ALA A 26 -22.08 -20.31 -11.31
N LYS A 27 -23.14 -20.28 -12.13
CA LYS A 27 -23.71 -19.03 -12.66
C LYS A 27 -24.35 -18.21 -11.57
N THR A 28 -25.08 -18.82 -10.63
CA THR A 28 -25.65 -18.10 -9.49
C THR A 28 -24.53 -17.54 -8.61
N VAL A 29 -23.57 -18.34 -8.16
CA VAL A 29 -22.45 -17.87 -7.32
C VAL A 29 -21.59 -16.83 -8.05
N GLY A 30 -21.35 -17.00 -9.35
CA GLY A 30 -20.56 -16.07 -10.17
C GLY A 30 -21.26 -14.76 -10.53
N THR A 31 -22.58 -14.64 -10.31
CA THR A 31 -23.36 -13.40 -10.54
C THR A 31 -23.92 -12.79 -9.26
N GLN A 32 -23.74 -13.44 -8.11
CA GLN A 32 -24.15 -12.90 -6.82
C GLN A 32 -23.07 -11.96 -6.30
N ASN A 33 -23.34 -10.65 -6.43
CA ASN A 33 -22.67 -9.63 -5.62
C ASN A 33 -23.16 -9.80 -4.18
N PHE A 34 -22.50 -10.67 -3.41
CA PHE A 34 -22.68 -10.67 -1.97
C PHE A 34 -22.20 -9.32 -1.44
N PRO A 35 -23.07 -8.52 -0.80
CA PRO A 35 -22.63 -7.26 -0.21
C PRO A 35 -21.57 -7.59 0.85
N LEU A 36 -20.43 -6.88 0.80
CA LEU A 36 -19.38 -7.04 1.78
C LEU A 36 -19.94 -6.79 3.18
N SER A 37 -19.54 -7.63 4.13
CA SER A 37 -19.82 -7.37 5.53
C SER A 37 -19.05 -6.12 6.00
N ASN A 38 -19.58 -5.44 7.01
CA ASN A 38 -18.88 -4.31 7.63
C ASN A 38 -17.47 -4.72 8.11
N ALA A 39 -17.30 -5.96 8.61
CA ALA A 39 -16.01 -6.47 9.03
C ALA A 39 -15.00 -6.55 7.87
N GLU A 40 -15.42 -7.02 6.70
CA GLU A 40 -14.56 -7.07 5.50
C GLU A 40 -14.21 -5.67 5.01
N ILE A 41 -15.16 -4.73 5.02
CA ILE A 41 -14.92 -3.33 4.65
C ILE A 41 -13.88 -2.71 5.59
N VAL A 42 -14.07 -2.85 6.90
CA VAL A 42 -13.15 -2.30 7.91
C VAL A 42 -11.76 -2.93 7.79
N SER A 43 -11.68 -4.24 7.61
CA SER A 43 -10.40 -4.92 7.41
C SER A 43 -9.70 -4.44 6.14
N GLY A 44 -10.43 -4.30 5.03
CA GLY A 44 -9.89 -3.81 3.76
C GLY A 44 -9.36 -2.38 3.87
N LEU A 45 -10.09 -1.48 4.56
CA LEU A 45 -9.65 -0.12 4.80
C LEU A 45 -8.38 -0.06 5.67
N LYS A 46 -8.31 -0.86 6.74
CA LYS A 46 -7.11 -0.95 7.58
C LYS A 46 -5.91 -1.47 6.80
N GLU A 47 -6.10 -2.51 5.99
CA GLU A 47 -5.04 -3.07 5.17
C GLU A 47 -4.54 -2.06 4.13
N ALA A 48 -5.45 -1.38 3.44
CA ALA A 48 -5.10 -0.33 2.48
C ALA A 48 -4.30 0.81 3.14
N LEU A 49 -4.67 1.22 4.36
CA LEU A 49 -3.93 2.24 5.12
C LEU A 49 -2.54 1.74 5.54
N ILE A 50 -2.41 0.49 5.99
CA ILE A 50 -1.12 -0.11 6.35
C ILE A 50 -0.21 -0.15 5.13
N ILE A 51 -0.69 -0.61 3.99
CA ILE A 51 0.07 -0.67 2.74
C ILE A 51 0.45 0.74 2.28
N GLY A 52 -0.48 1.70 2.34
CA GLY A 52 -0.22 3.09 1.95
C GLY A 52 0.84 3.73 2.83
N ALA A 53 0.75 3.54 4.15
CA ALA A 53 1.76 4.01 5.10
C ALA A 53 3.12 3.35 4.85
N ASP A 54 3.17 2.02 4.68
CA ASP A 54 4.40 1.29 4.41
C ASP A 54 5.07 1.76 3.11
N SER A 55 4.30 1.89 2.03
CA SER A 55 4.78 2.41 0.75
C SER A 55 5.36 3.81 0.88
N SER A 56 4.67 4.69 1.61
CA SER A 56 5.11 6.08 1.83
C SER A 56 6.40 6.13 2.64
N ILE A 57 6.49 5.34 3.71
CA ILE A 57 7.68 5.25 4.56
C ILE A 57 8.86 4.67 3.78
N ASN A 58 8.67 3.58 3.05
CA ASN A 58 9.73 2.98 2.24
C ASN A 58 10.26 3.96 1.19
N ARG A 59 9.36 4.72 0.56
CA ARG A 59 9.74 5.75 -0.41
C ARG A 59 10.52 6.90 0.24
N LEU A 60 10.04 7.40 1.38
CA LEU A 60 10.62 8.59 2.02
C LEU A 60 11.88 8.28 2.84
N SER A 61 12.03 7.06 3.34
CA SER A 61 13.22 6.64 4.10
C SER A 61 14.39 6.20 3.23
N ALA A 62 14.15 6.00 1.93
CA ALA A 62 15.21 5.72 0.97
C ALA A 62 16.15 6.92 0.83
N VAL A 63 17.39 6.64 0.44
CA VAL A 63 18.31 7.70 0.02
C VAL A 63 17.66 8.49 -1.12
N ASP A 64 17.60 9.80 -0.93
CA ASP A 64 16.97 10.79 -1.80
C ASP A 64 15.44 10.83 -1.75
N GLY A 65 14.81 10.06 -0.86
CA GLY A 65 13.37 10.01 -0.66
C GLY A 65 12.75 11.36 -0.31
N TYR A 66 13.47 12.18 0.47
CA TYR A 66 13.10 13.57 0.70
C TYR A 66 13.83 14.52 -0.26
N LEU A 67 15.15 14.35 -0.42
CA LEU A 67 15.97 15.37 -1.09
C LEU A 67 15.61 15.59 -2.56
N ARG A 68 15.19 14.54 -3.28
CA ARG A 68 14.87 14.61 -4.72
C ARG A 68 13.38 14.73 -5.03
N ASP A 69 12.52 14.62 -4.02
CA ASP A 69 11.09 14.82 -4.18
C ASP A 69 10.73 16.27 -3.86
N GLN A 70 10.39 17.05 -4.89
CA GLN A 70 10.03 18.46 -4.73
C GLN A 70 8.81 18.69 -3.83
N ALA A 71 7.91 17.72 -3.70
CA ALA A 71 6.72 17.85 -2.88
C ALA A 71 7.02 17.80 -1.37
N VAL A 72 8.11 17.15 -0.98
CA VAL A 72 8.44 16.92 0.44
C VAL A 72 9.85 17.35 0.82
N LYS A 73 10.69 17.76 -0.14
CA LYS A 73 12.05 18.25 0.10
C LYS A 73 12.01 19.35 1.14
N ILE A 74 12.79 19.16 2.19
CA ILE A 74 12.91 20.12 3.27
C ILE A 74 13.87 21.22 2.82
N LEU A 75 13.33 22.44 2.70
CA LEU A 75 14.11 23.64 2.46
C LEU A 75 14.36 24.38 3.77
N LEU A 76 15.30 25.32 3.72
CA LEU A 76 15.52 26.21 4.84
C LEU A 76 14.33 27.16 4.99
N PRO A 77 13.94 27.47 6.23
CA PRO A 77 12.79 28.31 6.47
C PRO A 77 13.15 29.80 6.21
N PRO A 78 12.17 30.67 5.96
CA PRO A 78 12.43 32.07 5.59
C PRO A 78 13.23 32.85 6.64
N GLU A 79 13.15 32.48 7.91
CA GLU A 79 13.91 33.05 9.01
C GLU A 79 15.43 32.83 8.85
N ALA A 80 15.84 31.81 8.08
CA ALA A 80 17.24 31.55 7.79
C ALA A 80 17.83 32.47 6.71
N GLN A 81 17.03 33.32 6.05
CA GLN A 81 17.47 34.17 4.94
C GLN A 81 18.65 35.09 5.31
N THR A 82 18.63 35.71 6.49
CA THR A 82 19.73 36.58 6.92
C THR A 82 21.03 35.81 7.07
N ILE A 83 20.96 34.59 7.62
CA ILE A 83 22.12 33.70 7.76
C ILE A 83 22.61 33.28 6.38
N MET A 84 21.70 32.90 5.47
CA MET A 84 22.03 32.54 4.10
C MET A 84 22.75 33.67 3.36
N ALA A 85 22.25 34.91 3.47
CA ALA A 85 22.81 36.07 2.81
C ALA A 85 24.20 36.46 3.34
N ASN A 86 24.50 36.15 4.61
CA ASN A 86 25.80 36.42 5.19
C ASN A 86 26.80 35.32 4.87
N ILE A 87 26.38 34.05 4.97
CA ILE A 87 27.23 32.89 4.64
C ILE A 87 27.60 32.91 3.16
N SER A 88 26.69 33.27 2.27
CA SER A 88 26.97 33.32 0.82
C SER A 88 28.04 34.34 0.41
N LYS A 89 28.35 35.33 1.25
CA LYS A 89 29.43 36.31 1.01
C LYS A 89 30.82 35.74 1.30
N ILE A 90 30.90 34.61 1.99
CA ILE A 90 32.17 33.93 2.32
C ILE A 90 32.53 33.00 1.15
N PRO A 91 33.80 32.93 0.71
CA PRO A 91 34.24 31.96 -0.27
C PRO A 91 33.86 30.53 0.15
N GLY A 92 33.07 29.84 -0.68
CA GLY A 92 32.57 28.48 -0.40
C GLY A 92 31.29 28.41 0.45
N GLY A 93 30.73 29.54 0.89
CA GLY A 93 29.54 29.58 1.74
C GLY A 93 28.27 29.00 1.09
N SER A 94 28.08 29.19 -0.21
CA SER A 94 26.94 28.58 -0.92
C SER A 94 26.96 27.05 -0.84
N LYS A 95 28.15 26.44 -0.94
CA LYS A 95 28.30 24.98 -0.79
C LYS A 95 27.96 24.51 0.62
N LEU A 96 28.34 25.28 1.65
CA LEU A 96 27.95 24.98 3.02
C LEU A 96 26.43 24.99 3.18
N MET A 97 25.73 25.92 2.50
CA MET A 97 24.28 25.98 2.54
C MET A 97 23.62 24.78 1.86
N ASP A 98 24.14 24.39 0.69
CA ASP A 98 23.67 23.20 -0.02
C ASP A 98 23.86 21.93 0.83
N ASP A 99 25.02 21.80 1.51
CA ASP A 99 25.31 20.69 2.41
C ASP A 99 24.36 20.64 3.61
N VAL A 100 23.93 21.80 4.14
CA VAL A 100 22.92 21.84 5.21
C VAL A 100 21.59 21.29 4.71
N ILE A 101 21.13 21.73 3.53
CA ILE A 101 19.90 21.21 2.93
C ILE A 101 19.99 19.70 2.74
N VAL A 102 21.11 19.20 2.21
CA VAL A 102 21.34 17.75 2.08
C VAL A 102 21.23 17.07 3.45
N ARG A 103 21.95 17.54 4.47
CA ARG A 103 21.97 16.93 5.80
C ARG A 103 20.62 16.91 6.49
N ILE A 104 19.82 17.98 6.37
CA ILE A 104 18.46 18.03 6.93
C ILE A 104 17.57 16.98 6.26
N ASN A 105 17.62 16.88 4.92
CA ASN A 105 16.84 15.88 4.20
C ASN A 105 17.30 14.45 4.52
N ARG A 106 18.62 14.22 4.68
CA ARG A 106 19.15 12.92 5.15
C ARG A 106 18.66 12.57 6.55
N ALA A 107 18.60 13.55 7.44
CA ALA A 107 18.05 13.34 8.78
C ALA A 107 16.57 12.97 8.74
N ALA A 108 15.79 13.59 7.85
CA ALA A 108 14.38 13.23 7.65
C ALA A 108 14.20 11.83 7.06
N GLU A 109 15.02 11.44 6.07
CA GLU A 109 15.04 10.07 5.53
C GLU A 109 15.37 9.04 6.61
N ASP A 110 16.35 9.33 7.48
CA ASP A 110 16.70 8.44 8.58
C ASP A 110 15.58 8.35 9.63
N ALA A 111 14.98 9.48 9.99
CA ALA A 111 13.85 9.52 10.92
C ALA A 111 12.63 8.76 10.38
N ALA A 112 12.36 8.85 9.08
CA ALA A 112 11.23 8.18 8.44
C ALA A 112 11.27 6.65 8.62
N LYS A 113 12.47 6.04 8.77
CA LYS A 113 12.61 4.59 9.05
C LYS A 113 11.87 4.15 10.31
N GLY A 114 11.80 5.02 11.31
CA GLY A 114 11.14 4.75 12.58
C GLY A 114 9.61 4.80 12.53
N ALA A 115 9.01 5.28 11.43
CA ALA A 115 7.58 5.56 11.38
C ALA A 115 6.70 4.30 11.19
N LYS A 116 7.24 3.21 10.65
CA LYS A 116 6.47 1.99 10.33
C LYS A 116 5.69 1.41 11.51
N PRO A 117 6.30 1.10 12.66
CA PRO A 117 5.55 0.57 13.81
C PRO A 117 4.52 1.56 14.35
N ILE A 118 4.78 2.88 14.25
CA ILE A 118 3.87 3.93 14.72
C ILE A 118 2.57 3.89 13.90
N PHE A 119 2.67 3.93 12.57
CA PHE A 119 1.50 3.90 11.71
C PHE A 119 0.74 2.58 11.77
N VAL A 120 1.44 1.44 11.81
CA VAL A 120 0.79 0.12 11.91
C VAL A 120 -0.03 0.01 13.20
N ASN A 121 0.52 0.46 14.33
CA ASN A 121 -0.20 0.43 15.60
C ASN A 121 -1.41 1.36 15.59
N SER A 122 -1.23 2.61 15.13
CA SER A 122 -2.33 3.57 15.02
C SER A 122 -3.47 3.07 14.13
N VAL A 123 -3.18 2.49 12.96
CA VAL A 123 -4.21 1.96 12.04
C VAL A 123 -4.95 0.77 12.64
N ARG A 124 -4.26 -0.09 13.40
CA ARG A 124 -4.92 -1.20 14.11
C ARG A 124 -5.91 -0.72 15.14
N GLU A 125 -5.59 0.35 15.85
CA GLU A 125 -6.43 0.97 16.89
C GLU A 125 -7.57 1.83 16.32
N MET A 126 -7.50 2.24 15.04
CA MET A 126 -8.60 2.99 14.39
C MET A 126 -9.91 2.20 14.42
N THR A 127 -10.99 2.89 14.75
CA THR A 127 -12.35 2.36 14.71
C THR A 127 -13.10 3.02 13.55
N PHE A 128 -13.83 2.21 12.79
CA PHE A 128 -14.67 2.64 11.67
C PHE A 128 -16.11 2.27 12.02
N THR A 129 -17.01 3.25 11.94
CA THR A 129 -18.46 3.10 12.23
C THR A 129 -19.28 3.18 10.97
#